data_AF-A0A4Q2RFF2-F1
#
_entry.id   AF-A0A4Q2RFF2-F1
#
_cell.length_a   1.000
_cell.length_b   1.000
_cell.length_c   1.000
_cell.angle_alpha   90.00
_cell.angle_beta   90.00
_cell.angle_gamma   90.00
#
_symmetry.space_group_name_H-M   'P 1'
#
loop_
_entity.id
_entity.type
_entity.pdbx_description
1 polymer ?
#
loop_
_entity_poly.entity_id
_entity_poly.type
_entity_poly.pdbx_seq_one_letter_code
_entity_poly.pdbx_strand_id
1 'polypeptide(L)' 'MADDKRGTERESQRPISTGPNARPRDETIDQAGGGEPDDSSRAVEIIPEEEKAIADRILNR' A
#
# COMPACT_ATOMS: atom_id res chain seq x y z
N MET A 1 -2.93 33.54 26.14
CA MET A 1 -3.23 32.12 26.43
C MET A 1 -3.71 31.51 25.13
N ALA A 2 -3.02 30.48 24.65
CA ALA A 2 -3.28 29.86 23.35
C ALA A 2 -4.44 28.87 23.46
N ASP A 3 -5.54 29.16 22.77
CA ASP A 3 -6.64 28.21 22.60
C ASP A 3 -6.38 27.37 21.34
N ASP A 4 -5.42 26.45 21.45
CA ASP A 4 -5.26 25.36 20.49
C ASP A 4 -6.42 24.38 20.70
N LYS A 5 -7.46 24.52 19.87
CA LYS A 5 -8.60 23.60 19.82
C LYS A 5 -8.15 22.28 19.21
N ARG A 6 -7.46 21.48 20.01
CA ARG A 6 -7.25 20.05 19.79
C ARG A 6 -8.63 19.42 19.54
N GLY A 7 -8.88 19.07 18.28
CA GLY A 7 -10.09 18.41 17.84
C GLY A 7 -10.37 17.23 18.75
N THR A 8 -11.51 17.30 19.41
CA THR A 8 -11.96 16.29 20.36
C THR A 8 -12.01 14.93 19.68
N GLU A 9 -11.56 13.90 20.39
CA GLU A 9 -11.50 12.46 20.07
C GLU A 9 -12.75 11.84 19.41
N ARG A 10 -13.83 12.60 19.24
CA ARG A 10 -15.08 12.22 18.58
C ARG A 10 -15.00 12.27 17.05
N GLU A 11 -14.08 13.03 16.46
CA GLU A 11 -13.97 13.08 15.00
C GLU A 11 -13.28 11.86 14.40
N SER A 12 -12.34 11.24 15.12
CA SER A 12 -11.61 10.04 14.71
C SER A 12 -12.52 8.81 14.61
N GLN A 13 -13.61 8.74 15.38
CA GLN A 13 -14.52 7.59 15.41
C GLN A 13 -15.57 7.57 14.30
N ARG A 14 -15.73 8.66 13.52
CA ARG A 14 -16.70 8.67 12.41
C ARG A 14 -16.15 7.86 11.24
N PRO A 15 -16.87 6.83 10.74
CA PRO A 15 -16.44 6.06 9.59
C PRO A 15 -16.36 6.98 8.36
N ILE A 16 -15.32 6.79 7.54
CA ILE A 16 -15.12 7.57 6.29
C ILE A 16 -15.99 7.08 5.13
N SER A 17 -16.69 5.97 5.32
CA SER A 17 -17.53 5.33 4.31
C SER A 17 -18.73 4.69 4.98
N THR A 18 -19.87 4.68 4.28
CA THR A 18 -21.11 3.99 4.67
C THR A 18 -21.46 2.85 3.71
N GLY A 19 -20.54 2.48 2.81
CA GLY A 19 -20.73 1.40 1.85
C GLY A 19 -20.48 0.00 2.44
N PRO A 20 -20.65 -1.07 1.65
CA PRO A 20 -20.45 -2.46 2.10
C PRO A 20 -19.06 -2.75 2.66
N ASN A 21 -18.06 -1.94 2.29
CA ASN A 21 -16.67 -2.04 2.73
C ASN A 21 -16.32 -0.96 3.78
N ALA A 22 -17.30 -0.40 4.49
CA ALA A 22 -17.06 0.56 5.56
C ALA A 22 -16.24 -0.10 6.69
N ARG A 23 -15.04 0.43 6.95
CA ARG A 23 -14.16 0.01 8.05
C ARG A 23 -13.85 1.19 8.99
N PRO A 24 -13.64 0.94 10.29
CA PRO A 24 -13.10 1.93 11.21
C PRO A 24 -11.79 2.54 10.69
N ARG A 25 -11.55 3.82 10.96
CA ARG A 25 -10.33 4.53 10.54
C ARG A 25 -9.06 3.94 11.16
N ASP A 26 -9.19 3.42 12.38
CA ASP A 26 -8.08 2.89 13.17
C ASP A 26 -7.88 1.38 12.96
N GLU A 27 -8.69 0.74 12.09
CA GLU A 27 -8.50 -0.66 11.71
C GLU A 27 -7.44 -0.73 10.59
N THR A 28 -6.27 -1.27 10.92
CA THR A 28 -5.28 -1.64 9.91
C THR A 28 -5.72 -2.92 9.20
N ILE A 29 -5.51 -2.98 7.89
CA ILE A 29 -5.59 -4.25 7.18
C ILE A 29 -4.37 -5.05 7.64
N ASP A 30 -4.59 -6.09 8.45
CA ASP A 30 -3.53 -7.01 8.82
C ASP A 30 -2.77 -7.45 7.56
N GLN A 31 -1.45 -7.32 7.58
CA GLN A 31 -0.63 -7.90 6.53
C GLN A 31 -0.91 -9.40 6.54
N ALA A 32 -1.40 -9.90 5.41
CA ALA A 32 -1.92 -11.25 5.29
C ALA A 32 -0.90 -12.29 5.77
N GLY A 33 -1.28 -13.06 6.80
CA GLY A 33 -0.72 -14.35 7.16
C GLY A 33 0.69 -14.36 7.77
N GLY A 34 0.87 -15.17 8.81
CA GLY A 34 2.21 -15.59 9.23
C GLY A 34 2.81 -16.50 8.16
N GLY A 35 3.76 -15.97 7.38
CA GLY A 35 4.50 -16.70 6.37
C GLY A 35 5.62 -15.82 5.83
N GLU A 36 6.76 -16.41 5.50
CA GLU A 36 7.77 -15.73 4.69
C GLU A 36 7.17 -15.53 3.28
N PRO A 37 7.30 -14.35 2.65
CA PRO A 37 6.90 -14.17 1.26
C PRO A 37 7.50 -15.28 0.42
N ASP A 38 6.65 -16.05 -0.27
CA ASP A 38 7.13 -17.04 -1.22
C ASP A 38 7.60 -16.32 -2.49
N ASP A 39 8.84 -15.83 -2.43
CA ASP A 39 9.51 -15.16 -3.54
C ASP A 39 10.06 -16.16 -4.57
N SER A 40 9.71 -17.46 -4.48
CA SER A 40 10.10 -18.50 -5.45
C SER A 40 9.36 -18.42 -6.79
N SER A 41 8.71 -17.29 -7.07
CA SER A 41 8.00 -17.02 -8.31
C SER A 41 8.82 -17.39 -9.54
N ARG A 42 8.11 -17.91 -10.56
CA ARG A 42 8.75 -18.27 -11.84
C ARG A 42 9.21 -17.01 -12.55
N ALA A 43 10.37 -17.10 -13.21
CA ALA A 43 10.86 -16.03 -14.08
C ALA A 43 9.80 -15.69 -15.15
N VAL A 44 9.58 -14.39 -15.36
CA VAL A 44 8.71 -13.90 -16.43
C VAL A 44 9.51 -13.89 -17.72
N GLU A 45 9.02 -14.63 -18.72
CA GLU A 45 9.57 -14.56 -20.07
C GLU A 45 9.19 -13.21 -20.71
N ILE A 46 10.19 -12.50 -21.20
CA ILE A 46 10.01 -11.22 -21.90
C ILE A 46 10.49 -11.34 -23.34
N ILE A 47 9.90 -10.55 -24.23
CA ILE A 47 10.31 -10.49 -25.63
C ILE A 47 11.65 -9.76 -25.78
N PRO A 48 12.45 -10.05 -26.81
CA PRO A 48 13.79 -9.47 -26.98
C PRO A 48 13.81 -7.94 -27.06
N GLU A 49 12.74 -7.32 -27.55
CA GLU A 49 12.61 -5.86 -27.61
C GLU A 49 12.53 -5.24 -26.21
N GLU A 50 11.75 -5.84 -25.31
CA GLU A 50 11.60 -5.38 -23.93
C GLU A 50 12.88 -5.63 -23.12
N GLU A 51 13.59 -6.73 -23.38
CA GLU A 51 14.88 -7.02 -22.73
C GLU A 51 15.91 -5.91 -22.99
N LYS A 52 16.00 -5.44 -24.24
CA LYS A 52 16.87 -4.32 -24.61
C LYS A 52 16.45 -3.03 -23.92
N ALA A 53 15.16 -2.72 -23.92
CA ALA A 53 14.64 -1.51 -23.31
C ALA A 53 14.93 -1.45 -21.79
N ILE A 54 14.86 -2.58 -21.11
CA ILE A 54 15.20 -2.70 -19.68
C ILE A 54 16.71 -2.53 -19.49
N ALA A 55 17.54 -3.21 -20.28
CA ALA A 55 18.99 -3.11 -20.20
C ALA A 55 19.48 -1.65 -20.37
N ASP A 56 18.94 -0.94 -21.36
CA ASP A 56 19.30 0.47 -21.62
C ASP A 56 18.93 1.39 -20.45
N ARG A 57 17.81 1.14 -19.75
CA ARG A 57 17.40 1.94 -18.57
C ARG A 57 18.28 1.66 -17.34
N ILE A 58 18.79 0.44 -17.21
CA ILE A 58 19.63 0.04 -16.07
C ILE A 58 21.09 0.51 -16.28
N LEU A 59 21.63 0.37 -17.49
CA LEU A 59 23.02 0.66 -17.81
C LEU A 59 23.31 2.16 -17.96
N ASN A 60 22.32 2.96 -18.35
CA ASN A 60 22.48 4.41 -18.58
C ASN A 60 22.01 5.28 -17.40
N ARG A 61 22.09 4.78 -16.16
CA ARG A 61 21.86 5.56 -14.93
C ARG A 61 23.15 6.16 -14.40
#